data_AF-A0A183JE39-F1
#
_entry.id   AF-A0A183JE39-F1
#
_cell.length_a   1.000
_cell.length_b   1.000
_cell.length_c   1.000
_cell.angle_alpha   90.00
_cell.angle_beta   90.00
_cell.angle_gamma   90.00
#
_symmetry.space_group_name_H-M   'P 1'
#
loop_
_entity.id
_entity.type
_entity.pdbx_description
1 polymer ?
#
loop_
_entity_poly.entity_id
_entity_poly.type
_entity_poly.pdbx_seq_one_letter_code
_entity_poly.pdbx_strand_id
1 'polypeptide(L)'
;MGSLVPFASLDSTIQLPPQIRQVYKHLQPYYITNSYGLFRRMTGVGGRPELILEAASSPAGPWYEYEFNFKPGRIDKTPPVVIPHQPRLDWQMWFAALTNYRNHPWLMNLVYRLLNQQTEVLELLDPSSVPNNPKYIRAHLYTYHFTDSFDSKDWWKRTFKSEYLPPVTLSSEILRNAVEENGLVGKRVRFKFYN
;
A
#
# COMPACT_ATOMS: atom_id res chain seq x y z
N MET A 1 21.09 -8.63 -27.03
CA MET A 1 20.75 -7.45 -27.86
C MET A 1 19.63 -6.69 -27.16
N GLY A 2 19.97 -5.78 -26.25
CA GLY A 2 18.97 -4.93 -25.58
C GLY A 2 18.39 -3.95 -26.59
N SER A 3 17.07 -3.89 -26.70
CA SER A 3 16.43 -2.84 -27.50
C SER A 3 16.80 -1.47 -26.92
N LEU A 4 17.22 -0.53 -27.76
CA LEU A 4 17.48 0.86 -27.37
C LEU A 4 16.17 1.62 -27.04
N VAL A 5 15.02 1.03 -27.38
CA VAL A 5 13.71 1.69 -27.31
C VAL A 5 13.16 1.81 -25.88
N PRO A 6 13.26 0.78 -24.99
CA PRO A 6 12.96 0.95 -23.56
C PRO A 6 13.85 2.01 -22.90
N PHE A 7 15.13 2.09 -23.28
CA PHE A 7 16.10 3.04 -22.71
C PHE A 7 15.72 4.49 -23.01
N ALA A 8 15.32 4.78 -24.25
CA ALA A 8 14.83 6.11 -24.62
C ALA A 8 13.40 6.42 -24.11
N SER A 9 12.70 5.43 -23.53
CA SER A 9 11.43 5.66 -22.84
C SER A 9 11.60 5.99 -21.35
N LEU A 10 12.79 5.72 -20.79
CA LEU A 10 13.16 6.03 -19.40
C LEU A 10 13.70 7.46 -19.26
N ASP A 11 14.25 8.03 -20.34
CA ASP A 11 14.80 9.37 -20.36
C ASP A 11 14.03 10.25 -21.35
N SER A 12 13.29 11.23 -20.83
CA SER A 12 12.51 12.18 -21.63
C SER A 12 13.37 13.13 -22.47
N THR A 13 14.68 13.16 -22.25
CA THR A 13 15.63 13.98 -23.01
C THR A 13 16.08 13.33 -24.31
N ILE A 14 15.89 12.01 -24.47
CA ILE A 14 16.32 11.27 -25.66
C ILE A 14 15.23 11.34 -26.74
N GLN A 15 15.45 12.19 -27.74
CA GLN A 15 14.58 12.27 -28.91
C GLN A 15 14.91 11.16 -29.92
N LEU A 16 14.11 10.09 -29.92
CA LEU A 16 14.20 9.04 -30.94
C LEU A 16 13.78 9.54 -32.33
N PRO A 17 14.54 9.21 -33.40
CA PRO A 17 14.12 9.41 -34.78
C PRO A 17 12.74 8.79 -35.07
N PRO A 18 11.91 9.44 -35.90
CA PRO A 18 10.54 9.00 -36.18
C PRO A 18 10.47 7.60 -36.79
N GLN A 19 11.49 7.20 -37.55
CA GLN A 19 11.60 5.88 -38.18
C GLN A 19 11.66 4.77 -37.12
N ILE A 20 12.43 4.97 -36.04
CA ILE A 20 12.56 3.99 -34.95
C ILE A 20 11.23 3.86 -34.19
N ARG A 21 10.51 4.97 -33.97
CA ARG A 21 9.18 4.95 -33.34
C ARG A 21 8.16 4.20 -34.19
N GLN A 22 8.21 4.36 -35.50
CA GLN A 22 7.30 3.68 -36.43
C GLN A 22 7.56 2.17 -36.48
N VAL A 23 8.83 1.76 -36.58
CA VAL A 23 9.22 0.35 -36.49
C VAL A 23 8.77 -0.27 -35.17
N TYR A 24 8.97 0.41 -34.04
CA TYR A 24 8.49 -0.06 -32.74
C TYR A 24 6.96 -0.24 -32.71
N LYS A 25 6.19 0.74 -33.21
CA LYS A 25 4.72 0.63 -33.28
C LYS A 25 4.25 -0.56 -34.12
N HIS A 26 4.94 -0.88 -35.22
CA HIS A 26 4.60 -2.02 -36.06
C HIS A 26 4.96 -3.37 -35.44
N LEU A 27 6.01 -3.42 -34.61
CA LEU A 27 6.45 -4.63 -33.92
C LEU A 27 5.73 -4.87 -32.57
N GLN A 28 5.13 -3.83 -31.99
CA GLN A 28 4.43 -3.90 -30.71
C GLN A 28 3.31 -4.97 -30.66
N PRO A 29 2.42 -5.13 -31.67
CA PRO A 29 1.37 -6.16 -31.64
C PRO A 29 1.90 -7.60 -31.58
N TYR A 30 3.13 -7.80 -32.04
CA TYR A 30 3.79 -9.11 -32.06
C TYR A 30 4.60 -9.38 -30.79
N TYR A 31 4.60 -8.45 -29.82
CA TYR A 31 5.34 -8.55 -28.56
C TYR A 31 6.86 -8.80 -28.71
N ILE A 32 7.42 -8.54 -29.89
CA ILE A 32 8.86 -8.73 -30.22
C ILE A 32 9.73 -7.75 -29.41
N THR A 33 9.20 -6.57 -29.14
CA THR A 33 9.87 -5.54 -28.33
C THR A 33 8.94 -5.11 -27.20
N ASN A 34 9.11 -5.68 -26.01
CA ASN A 34 8.41 -5.24 -24.81
C ASN A 34 9.32 -4.34 -23.96
N SER A 35 8.71 -3.31 -23.36
CA SER A 35 9.32 -2.62 -22.23
C SER A 35 9.27 -3.56 -21.03
N TYR A 36 10.40 -4.17 -20.68
CA TYR A 36 10.51 -4.97 -19.47
C TYR A 36 10.64 -4.03 -18.26
N GLY A 37 9.62 -4.03 -17.40
CA GLY A 37 9.64 -3.32 -16.13
C GLY A 37 8.34 -3.54 -15.38
N LEU A 38 8.41 -4.08 -14.17
CA LEU A 38 7.26 -4.41 -13.33
C LEU A 38 6.35 -3.18 -13.06
N PHE A 39 6.88 -1.96 -13.18
CA PHE A 39 6.15 -0.68 -13.08
C PHE A 39 6.71 0.35 -14.06
N ARG A 40 6.16 0.40 -15.28
CA ARG A 40 6.59 1.35 -16.32
C ARG A 40 6.31 2.83 -15.98
N ARG A 41 5.36 3.08 -15.07
CA ARG A 41 5.15 4.37 -14.42
C ARG A 41 5.04 4.10 -12.93
N MET A 42 6.09 4.42 -12.18
CA MET A 42 6.00 4.41 -10.72
C MET A 42 5.17 5.62 -10.28
N THR A 43 4.22 5.37 -9.37
CA THR A 43 3.61 6.44 -8.58
C THR A 43 4.68 7.00 -7.64
N GLY A 44 4.87 8.32 -7.59
CA GLY A 44 5.93 8.90 -6.76
C GLY A 44 6.45 10.26 -7.21
N VAL A 45 6.17 10.67 -8.46
CA VAL A 45 6.58 11.99 -8.99
C VAL A 45 6.03 13.16 -8.15
N GLY A 46 4.90 12.96 -7.45
CA GLY A 46 4.33 13.91 -6.50
C GLY A 46 4.32 13.41 -5.05
N GLY A 47 5.24 12.51 -4.71
CA GLY A 47 5.32 11.85 -3.40
C GLY A 47 4.67 10.48 -3.34
N ARG A 48 5.02 9.73 -2.30
CA ARG A 48 4.57 8.35 -2.06
C ARG A 48 3.30 8.35 -1.20
N PRO A 49 2.14 7.89 -1.72
CA PRO A 49 0.94 7.76 -0.91
C PRO A 49 1.10 6.59 0.07
N GLU A 50 0.75 6.83 1.34
CA GLU A 50 0.87 5.86 2.42
C GLU A 50 -0.39 5.87 3.29
N LEU A 51 -0.89 4.68 3.58
CA LEU A 51 -1.96 4.50 4.56
C LEU A 51 -1.33 4.30 5.94
N ILE A 52 -1.80 5.10 6.88
CA ILE A 52 -1.46 5.02 8.30
C ILE A 52 -2.68 4.50 9.03
N LEU A 53 -2.53 3.32 9.65
CA LEU A 53 -3.57 2.74 10.50
C LEU A 53 -3.37 3.28 11.91
N GLU A 54 -4.44 3.76 12.52
CA GLU A 54 -4.42 4.28 13.88
C GLU A 54 -5.43 3.51 14.73
N ALA A 55 -5.06 3.21 15.99
CA ALA A 55 -5.89 2.51 16.94
C ALA A 55 -6.13 3.36 18.20
N ALA A 56 -7.30 3.22 18.80
CA ALA A 56 -7.65 3.87 20.05
C ALA A 56 -8.60 3.02 20.89
N SER A 57 -8.59 3.25 22.20
CA SER A 57 -9.54 2.63 23.13
C SER A 57 -10.86 3.41 23.24
N SER A 58 -10.85 4.69 22.84
CA SER A 58 -11.97 5.63 22.88
C SER A 58 -12.01 6.40 21.55
N PRO A 59 -13.19 6.80 21.03
CA PRO A 59 -13.27 7.59 19.81
C PRO A 59 -12.63 8.97 19.96
N ALA A 60 -12.52 9.49 21.19
CA ALA A 60 -11.83 10.75 21.49
C ALA A 60 -10.29 10.63 21.47
N GLY A 61 -9.75 9.41 21.36
CA GLY A 61 -8.32 9.14 21.45
C GLY A 61 -7.84 8.88 22.89
N PRO A 62 -6.51 8.90 23.13
CA PRO A 62 -5.45 9.12 22.15
C PRO A 62 -5.43 8.04 21.06
N TRP A 63 -5.03 8.44 19.85
CA TRP A 63 -4.85 7.55 18.70
C TRP A 63 -3.38 7.22 18.53
N TYR A 64 -3.08 5.94 18.33
CA TYR A 64 -1.72 5.41 18.18
C TYR A 64 -1.57 4.78 16.81
N GLU A 65 -0.51 5.16 16.10
CA GLU A 65 -0.21 4.62 14.77
C GLU A 65 0.35 3.20 14.88
N TYR A 66 -0.16 2.29 14.06
CA TYR A 66 0.50 1.02 13.78
C TYR A 66 1.66 1.27 12.83
N GLU A 67 2.86 0.96 13.29
CA GLU A 67 4.07 0.98 12.48
C GLU A 67 4.24 -0.38 11.79
N PHE A 68 4.71 -0.30 10.56
CA PHE A 68 5.01 -1.47 9.74
C PHE A 68 6.53 -1.64 9.67
N ASN A 69 6.97 -2.87 9.41
CA ASN A 69 8.39 -3.19 9.45
C ASN A 69 9.17 -2.55 8.29
N PHE A 70 8.57 -2.43 7.10
CA PHE A 70 9.33 -2.16 5.87
C PHE A 70 8.80 -1.01 5.00
N LYS A 71 7.52 -0.61 5.15
CA LYS A 71 6.99 0.60 4.50
C LYS A 71 7.29 1.86 5.32
N PRO A 72 7.26 3.05 4.70
CA PRO A 72 7.29 4.32 5.43
C PRO A 72 6.14 4.43 6.44
N GLY A 73 6.46 5.00 7.61
CA GLY A 73 5.52 5.25 8.71
C GLY A 73 6.04 6.44 9.51
N ARG A 74 6.76 6.18 10.58
CA ARG A 74 7.55 7.19 11.30
C ARG A 74 8.43 8.05 10.40
N ILE A 75 8.40 9.36 10.63
CA ILE A 75 9.14 10.34 9.81
C ILE A 75 10.64 10.33 10.07
N ASP A 76 11.06 9.91 11.27
CA ASP A 76 12.44 9.82 11.71
C ASP A 76 13.08 8.46 11.39
N LYS A 77 12.30 7.51 10.86
CA LYS A 77 12.79 6.16 10.53
C LYS A 77 13.35 6.13 9.11
N THR A 78 14.59 5.67 8.99
CA THR A 78 15.26 5.49 7.70
C THR A 78 14.56 4.40 6.89
N PRO A 79 14.53 4.49 5.55
CA PRO A 79 14.05 3.39 4.71
C PRO A 79 14.96 2.16 4.87
N PRO A 80 14.40 0.98 5.20
CA PRO A 80 15.21 -0.22 5.34
C PRO A 80 15.66 -0.78 3.98
N VAL A 81 16.83 -1.43 3.96
CA VAL A 81 17.26 -2.26 2.83
C VAL A 81 16.66 -3.66 3.02
N VAL A 82 15.69 -4.01 2.18
CA VAL A 82 14.87 -5.22 2.38
C VAL A 82 15.25 -6.40 1.49
N ILE A 83 16.10 -6.22 0.49
CA ILE A 83 16.50 -7.29 -0.43
C ILE A 83 17.31 -8.36 0.35
N PRO A 84 17.03 -9.67 0.19
CA PRO A 84 16.13 -10.33 -0.77
C PRO A 84 14.69 -10.56 -0.27
N HIS A 85 14.37 -10.15 0.95
CA HIS A 85 13.03 -10.26 1.53
C HIS A 85 12.02 -9.38 0.75
N GLN A 86 10.85 -9.94 0.46
CA GLN A 86 9.77 -9.24 -0.25
C GLN A 86 8.58 -9.08 0.71
N PRO A 87 8.50 -7.97 1.46
CA PRO A 87 7.47 -7.79 2.47
C PRO A 87 6.10 -7.63 1.83
N ARG A 88 5.34 -8.73 1.81
CA ARG A 88 4.08 -8.82 1.05
C ARG A 88 3.01 -7.89 1.61
N LEU A 89 2.89 -7.78 2.93
CA LEU A 89 1.89 -6.91 3.57
C LEU A 89 2.17 -5.44 3.26
N ASP A 90 3.39 -4.97 3.54
CA ASP A 90 3.84 -3.60 3.26
C ASP A 90 3.66 -3.21 1.80
N TRP A 91 3.92 -4.16 0.89
CA TRP A 91 3.68 -3.97 -0.54
C TRP A 91 2.19 -3.81 -0.87
N GLN A 92 1.34 -4.67 -0.29
CA GLN A 92 -0.11 -4.56 -0.48
C GLN A 92 -0.66 -3.24 0.06
N MET A 93 -0.13 -2.74 1.19
CA MET A 93 -0.49 -1.43 1.74
C MET A 93 -0.22 -0.29 0.75
N TRP A 94 0.90 -0.34 0.02
CA TRP A 94 1.18 0.65 -1.04
C TRP A 94 0.12 0.61 -2.15
N PHE A 95 -0.30 -0.57 -2.62
CA PHE A 95 -1.37 -0.67 -3.60
C PHE A 95 -2.72 -0.19 -3.05
N ALA A 96 -3.03 -0.50 -1.79
CA ALA A 96 -4.24 0.01 -1.15
C ALA A 96 -4.27 1.54 -1.13
N ALA A 97 -3.14 2.20 -0.86
CA ALA A 97 -3.05 3.65 -0.84
C ALA A 97 -3.39 4.33 -2.19
N LEU A 98 -3.34 3.59 -3.31
CA LEU A 98 -3.61 4.12 -4.64
C LEU A 98 -5.10 4.16 -5.01
N THR A 99 -5.96 3.49 -4.25
CA THR A 99 -7.40 3.33 -4.56
C THR A 99 -8.24 3.28 -3.29
N ASN A 100 -9.57 3.20 -3.38
CA ASN A 100 -10.43 3.16 -2.20
C ASN A 100 -10.41 1.79 -1.47
N TYR A 101 -10.64 1.77 -0.15
CA TYR A 101 -10.67 0.56 0.68
C TYR A 101 -11.65 -0.50 0.19
N ARG A 102 -12.75 -0.10 -0.47
CA ARG A 102 -13.75 -1.02 -1.05
C ARG A 102 -13.17 -1.97 -2.10
N ASN A 103 -12.05 -1.58 -2.73
CA ASN A 103 -11.37 -2.41 -3.72
C ASN A 103 -10.37 -3.41 -3.09
N HIS A 104 -10.17 -3.35 -1.78
CA HIS A 104 -9.18 -4.14 -1.04
C HIS A 104 -9.82 -4.90 0.12
N PRO A 105 -10.56 -5.98 -0.14
CA PRO A 105 -11.26 -6.69 0.93
C PRO A 105 -10.32 -7.29 1.98
N TRP A 106 -9.08 -7.61 1.58
CA TRP A 106 -8.02 -8.04 2.49
C TRP A 106 -7.65 -6.98 3.55
N LEU A 107 -7.83 -5.68 3.26
CA LEU A 107 -7.54 -4.61 4.20
C LEU A 107 -8.60 -4.55 5.31
N MET A 108 -9.86 -4.77 4.96
CA MET A 108 -10.94 -4.87 5.96
C MET A 108 -10.74 -6.09 6.87
N ASN A 109 -10.28 -7.20 6.29
CA ASN A 109 -9.88 -8.38 7.02
C ASN A 109 -8.70 -8.11 7.96
N LEU A 110 -7.70 -7.34 7.52
CA LEU A 110 -6.58 -6.90 8.36
C LEU A 110 -7.10 -6.10 9.56
N VAL A 111 -7.92 -5.07 9.33
CA VAL A 111 -8.51 -4.23 10.38
C VAL A 111 -9.31 -5.06 11.39
N TYR A 112 -10.14 -6.01 10.91
CA TYR A 112 -10.89 -6.91 11.78
C TYR A 112 -9.98 -7.75 12.68
N ARG A 113 -8.88 -8.28 12.14
CA ARG A 113 -7.94 -9.11 12.90
C ARG A 113 -7.09 -8.29 13.88
N LEU A 114 -6.76 -7.04 13.53
CA LEU A 114 -6.12 -6.09 14.44
C LEU A 114 -7.01 -5.73 15.63
N LEU A 115 -8.30 -5.46 15.39
CA LEU A 115 -9.29 -5.23 16.46
C LEU A 115 -9.48 -6.45 17.37
N ASN A 116 -9.31 -7.67 16.85
CA ASN A 116 -9.34 -8.90 17.64
C ASN A 116 -7.98 -9.26 18.27
N GLN A 117 -6.94 -8.45 18.08
CA GLN A 117 -5.58 -8.69 18.56
C GLN A 117 -5.03 -10.07 18.19
N GLN A 118 -5.23 -10.52 16.95
CA GLN A 118 -4.70 -11.80 16.50
C GLN A 118 -3.17 -11.76 16.41
N THR A 119 -2.50 -12.63 17.16
CA THR A 119 -1.04 -12.66 17.27
C THR A 119 -0.35 -12.79 15.92
N GLU A 120 -0.86 -13.63 15.03
CA GLU A 120 -0.27 -13.88 13.70
C GLU A 120 -0.28 -12.63 12.81
N VAL A 121 -1.19 -11.70 13.04
CA VAL A 121 -1.25 -10.42 12.33
C VAL A 121 -0.35 -9.38 12.98
N LEU A 122 -0.32 -9.34 14.32
CA LEU A 122 0.52 -8.42 15.06
C LEU A 122 2.01 -8.67 14.82
N GLU A 123 2.42 -9.93 14.62
CA GLU A 123 3.78 -10.31 14.26
C GLU A 123 4.24 -9.78 12.89
N LEU A 124 3.31 -9.36 12.01
CA LEU A 124 3.64 -8.73 10.73
C LEU A 124 3.97 -7.24 10.86
N LEU A 125 3.65 -6.62 12.00
CA LEU A 125 3.84 -5.20 12.28
C LEU A 125 5.11 -4.96 13.11
N ASP A 126 5.48 -3.70 13.28
CA ASP A 126 6.56 -3.31 14.18
C ASP A 126 6.08 -3.46 15.64
N PRO A 127 6.70 -4.37 16.44
CA PRO A 127 6.24 -4.68 17.79
C PRO A 127 6.21 -3.47 18.73
N SER A 128 7.02 -2.44 18.46
CA SER A 128 7.11 -1.24 19.30
C SER A 128 5.86 -0.35 19.24
N SER A 129 4.98 -0.58 18.28
CA SER A 129 3.83 0.29 17.97
C SER A 129 2.47 -0.35 18.23
N VAL A 130 2.43 -1.61 18.66
CA VAL A 130 1.18 -2.37 18.81
C VAL A 130 0.39 -1.86 20.03
N PRO A 131 -0.79 -1.24 19.84
CA PRO A 131 -1.59 -0.74 20.95
C PRO A 131 -2.28 -1.89 21.69
N ASN A 132 -2.38 -1.77 23.02
CA ASN A 132 -3.05 -2.75 23.85
C ASN A 132 -4.59 -2.64 23.72
N ASN A 133 -5.22 -3.71 23.27
CA ASN A 133 -6.68 -3.90 23.21
C ASN A 133 -7.48 -2.72 22.62
N PRO A 134 -7.18 -2.33 21.36
CA PRO A 134 -7.88 -1.23 20.72
C PRO A 134 -9.34 -1.58 20.47
N LYS A 135 -10.23 -0.60 20.70
CA LYS A 135 -11.67 -0.73 20.39
C LYS A 135 -12.04 -0.10 19.06
N TYR A 136 -11.21 0.82 18.59
CA TYR A 136 -11.41 1.59 17.38
C TYR A 136 -10.15 1.51 16.52
N ILE A 137 -10.34 1.35 15.22
CA ILE A 137 -9.29 1.53 14.21
C ILE A 137 -9.79 2.50 13.15
N ARG A 138 -8.92 3.39 12.69
CA ARG A 138 -9.16 4.24 11.51
C ARG A 138 -7.96 4.20 10.58
N ALA A 139 -8.12 4.72 9.37
CA ALA A 139 -7.02 4.86 8.43
C ALA A 139 -7.00 6.24 7.79
N HIS A 140 -5.81 6.83 7.74
CA HIS A 140 -5.57 8.10 7.08
C HIS A 140 -4.63 7.92 5.89
N LEU A 141 -4.91 8.64 4.81
CA LEU A 141 -4.04 8.72 3.64
C LEU A 141 -3.13 9.92 3.77
N TYR A 142 -1.83 9.67 3.72
CA TYR A 142 -0.78 10.67 3.69
C TYR A 142 -0.01 10.61 2.37
N THR A 143 0.68 11.69 2.05
CA THR A 143 1.72 11.68 1.01
C THR A 143 3.07 11.98 1.64
N TYR A 144 4.03 11.08 1.42
CA TYR A 144 5.38 11.13 1.93
C TYR A 144 6.36 11.63 0.87
N HIS A 145 7.27 12.49 1.28
CA HIS A 145 8.43 12.94 0.51
C HIS A 145 9.68 12.74 1.37
N PHE A 146 10.83 12.50 0.74
CA PHE A 146 12.09 12.60 1.46
C PHE A 146 12.31 14.03 1.93
N THR A 147 13.01 14.19 3.04
CA THR A 147 13.54 15.50 3.45
C THR A 147 14.61 15.95 2.46
N ASP A 148 14.63 17.26 2.15
CA ASP A 148 15.55 17.83 1.16
C ASP A 148 16.94 18.11 1.74
N SER A 149 17.09 18.04 3.06
CA SER A 149 18.34 18.38 3.77
C SER A 149 18.93 17.14 4.44
N PHE A 150 20.21 16.90 4.17
CA PHE A 150 21.00 15.86 4.82
C PHE A 150 21.23 16.10 6.31
N ASP A 151 21.06 17.34 6.78
CA ASP A 151 21.18 17.70 8.21
C ASP A 151 19.84 17.52 8.96
N SER A 152 18.77 17.11 8.28
CA SER A 152 17.49 16.84 8.93
C SER A 152 17.58 15.58 9.80
N LYS A 153 17.00 15.64 11.00
CA LYS A 153 16.81 14.46 11.84
C LYS A 153 15.73 13.52 11.28
N ASP A 154 14.81 14.08 10.49
CA ASP A 154 13.72 13.33 9.87
C ASP A 154 14.15 12.87 8.48
N TRP A 155 13.78 11.64 8.13
CA TRP A 155 13.95 11.09 6.78
C TRP A 155 12.79 11.44 5.86
N TRP A 156 11.62 11.72 6.43
CA TRP A 156 10.40 11.95 5.69
C TRP A 156 9.69 13.23 6.10
N LYS A 157 9.08 13.89 5.12
CA LYS A 157 8.00 14.86 5.32
C LYS A 157 6.70 14.19 4.88
N ARG A 158 5.67 14.24 5.73
CA ARG A 158 4.34 13.72 5.37
C ARG A 158 3.29 14.82 5.41
N THR A 159 2.35 14.76 4.47
CA THR A 159 1.21 15.67 4.41
C THR A 159 -0.07 14.86 4.40
N PHE A 160 -0.98 15.17 5.32
CA PHE A 160 -2.31 14.55 5.33
C PHE A 160 -3.05 14.88 4.04
N LYS A 161 -3.72 13.88 3.45
CA LYS A 161 -4.53 14.05 2.24
C LYS A 161 -6.01 13.90 2.52
N SER A 162 -6.38 12.78 3.12
CA SER A 162 -7.79 12.50 3.40
C SER A 162 -7.94 11.41 4.46
N GLU A 163 -9.12 11.38 5.06
CA GLU A 163 -9.56 10.19 5.78
C GLU A 163 -9.80 9.07 4.75
N TYR A 164 -9.21 7.91 4.99
CA TYR A 164 -9.32 6.75 4.10
C TYR A 164 -10.38 5.78 4.59
N LEU A 165 -10.35 5.48 5.90
CA LEU A 165 -11.33 4.67 6.60
C LEU A 165 -11.72 5.42 7.88
N PRO A 166 -13.01 5.72 8.10
CA PRO A 166 -13.46 6.33 9.34
C PRO A 166 -13.21 5.40 10.53
N PRO A 167 -13.27 5.89 11.78
CA PRO A 167 -13.24 5.04 12.97
C PRO A 167 -14.26 3.89 12.90
N VAL A 168 -13.76 2.67 12.90
CA VAL A 168 -14.56 1.43 12.92
C VAL A 168 -14.27 0.62 14.18
N THR A 169 -15.28 -0.11 14.61
CA THR A 169 -15.23 -1.10 15.69
C THR A 169 -15.65 -2.47 15.14
N LEU A 170 -15.54 -3.53 15.95
CA LEU A 170 -16.04 -4.87 15.58
C LEU A 170 -17.55 -4.89 15.28
N SER A 171 -18.31 -3.94 15.81
CA SER A 171 -19.77 -3.83 15.58
C SER A 171 -20.13 -2.89 14.43
N SER A 172 -19.17 -2.19 13.82
CA SER A 172 -19.42 -1.30 12.70
C SER A 172 -19.93 -2.06 11.48
N GLU A 173 -21.04 -1.61 10.91
CA GLU A 173 -21.68 -2.24 9.75
C GLU A 173 -20.74 -2.34 8.54
N ILE A 174 -19.94 -1.29 8.27
CA ILE A 174 -18.94 -1.28 7.20
C ILE A 174 -17.95 -2.44 7.33
N LEU A 175 -17.46 -2.69 8.56
CA LEU A 175 -16.49 -3.74 8.81
C LEU A 175 -17.15 -5.13 8.76
N ARG A 176 -18.33 -5.26 9.38
CA ARG A 176 -19.07 -6.52 9.40
C ARG A 176 -19.45 -7.00 8.01
N ASN A 177 -20.06 -6.13 7.19
CA ASN A 177 -20.48 -6.48 5.84
C ASN A 177 -19.28 -6.91 4.99
N ALA A 178 -18.17 -6.17 5.05
CA ALA A 178 -16.96 -6.52 4.31
C ALA A 178 -16.39 -7.90 4.73
N VAL A 179 -16.36 -8.20 6.03
CA VAL A 179 -15.81 -9.46 6.56
C VAL A 179 -16.74 -10.65 6.26
N GLU A 180 -18.06 -10.44 6.28
CA GLU A 180 -19.06 -11.44 5.90
C GLU A 180 -19.02 -11.74 4.40
N GLU A 181 -18.95 -10.71 3.53
CA GLU A 181 -18.78 -10.86 2.08
C GLU A 181 -17.49 -11.61 1.72
N ASN A 182 -16.42 -11.40 2.49
CA ASN A 182 -15.14 -12.10 2.31
C ASN A 182 -15.13 -13.53 2.86
N GLY A 183 -16.21 -13.97 3.51
CA GLY A 183 -16.31 -15.31 4.10
C GLY A 183 -15.37 -15.53 5.29
N LEU A 184 -14.91 -14.45 5.95
CA LEU A 184 -14.14 -14.55 7.18
C LEU A 184 -15.02 -14.83 8.40
N VAL A 185 -16.24 -14.28 8.41
CA VAL A 185 -17.26 -14.51 9.44
C VAL A 185 -18.56 -14.90 8.74
N GLY A 186 -19.32 -15.84 9.33
CA GLY A 186 -20.58 -16.35 8.75
C GLY A 186 -20.45 -17.71 8.06
N LYS A 187 -21.58 -18.26 7.58
CA LYS A 187 -21.62 -19.57 6.91
C LYS A 187 -20.88 -19.48 5.56
N ARG A 188 -19.78 -20.22 5.41
CA ARG A 188 -19.11 -20.45 4.12
C ARG A 188 -20.16 -20.86 3.08
N VAL A 189 -20.43 -20.00 2.10
CA VAL A 189 -21.24 -20.37 0.95
C VAL A 189 -20.40 -21.37 0.15
N ARG A 190 -20.71 -22.67 0.26
CA ARG A 190 -20.13 -23.68 -0.62
C ARG A 190 -20.61 -23.36 -2.04
N PHE A 191 -19.71 -22.88 -2.89
CA PHE A 191 -19.96 -22.84 -4.33
C PHE A 191 -20.22 -24.28 -4.79
N LYS A 192 -21.47 -24.56 -5.16
CA LYS A 192 -21.80 -25.76 -5.92
C LYS A 192 -21.38 -25.48 -7.36
N PHE A 193 -20.31 -26.12 -7.80
CA PHE A 193 -20.05 -26.26 -9.24
C PHE A 193 -21.17 -27.14 -9.80
N TYR A 194 -22.01 -26.57 -10.66
CA TYR A 194 -22.89 -27.36 -11.50
C TYR A 194 -22.02 -27.99 -12.59
N ASN A 195 -22.06 -29.32 -12.67
CA ASN A 195 -21.45 -30.11 -13.75
C ASN A 195 -22.21 -29.93 -15.06
#